data_AF-A0A7C6PNQ6-F1
#
_entry.id   AF-A0A7C6PNQ6-F1
#
_cell.length_a   1.000
_cell.length_b   1.000
_cell.length_c   1.000
_cell.angle_alpha   90.00
_cell.angle_beta   90.00
_cell.angle_gamma   90.00
#
_symmetry.space_group_name_H-M   'P 1'
#
loop_
_entity.id
_entity.type
_entity.pdbx_description
1 polymer ?
#
loop_
_entity_poly.entity_id
_entity_poly.type
_entity_poly.pdbx_seq_one_letter_code
_entity_poly.pdbx_strand_id
1 'polypeptide(L)' 'MEELKWEVAERLGLDDDLQDPDELTVREAGKVGGQMVKKLIEKGKEAMAGDQETRR' A
#
# COMPACT_ATOMS: atom_id res chain seq x y z
N MET A 1 -2.11 1.37 8.92
CA MET A 1 -2.85 1.05 7.66
C MET A 1 -3.21 2.31 6.91
N GLU A 2 -3.66 3.35 7.60
CA GLU A 2 -4.02 4.64 7.00
C GLU A 2 -2.84 5.32 6.29
N GLU A 3 -1.67 5.41 6.92
CA GLU A 3 -0.45 5.96 6.27
C GLU A 3 -0.06 5.20 4.99
N LEU A 4 -0.20 3.87 4.98
CA LEU A 4 0.09 3.05 3.80
C LEU A 4 -0.89 3.32 2.66
N LYS A 5 -2.15 3.62 2.99
CA LYS A 5 -3.20 3.98 2.03
C LYS A 5 -2.84 5.30 1.35
N TRP A 6 -2.47 6.32 2.13
CA TRP A 6 -2.03 7.63 1.63
C TRP A 6 -0.78 7.54 0.76
N GLU A 7 0.25 6.81 1.22
CA GLU A 7 1.48 6.64 0.45
C GLU A 7 1.24 5.92 -0.89
N VAL A 8 0.32 4.95 -0.91
CA VAL A 8 -0.06 4.25 -2.14
C VAL A 8 -0.89 5.14 -3.06
N ALA A 9 -1.81 5.94 -2.51
CA ALA A 9 -2.63 6.86 -3.30
C ALA A 9 -1.78 7.97 -3.93
N GLU A 10 -0.86 8.58 -3.20
CA GLU A 10 0.10 9.58 -3.72
C GLU A 10 0.91 9.02 -4.90
N ARG A 11 1.42 7.78 -4.78
CA ARG A 11 2.14 7.12 -5.88
C ARG A 11 1.28 6.85 -7.11
N LEU A 12 -0.03 6.71 -6.92
CA LEU A 12 -0.99 6.48 -7.99
C LEU A 12 -1.60 7.78 -8.53
N GLY A 13 -1.29 8.93 -7.92
CA GLY A 13 -1.91 10.23 -8.23
C GLY A 13 -3.40 10.27 -7.90
N LEU A 14 -3.80 9.57 -6.83
CA LEU A 14 -5.19 9.45 -6.37
C LEU A 14 -5.35 10.04 -4.95
N ASP A 15 -4.40 10.85 -4.50
CA ASP A 15 -4.39 11.43 -3.16
C ASP A 15 -5.50 12.46 -2.96
N ASP A 16 -5.84 13.23 -3.99
CA ASP A 16 -7.00 14.13 -3.98
C ASP A 16 -8.32 13.32 -3.91
N ASP A 17 -8.46 12.31 -4.79
CA ASP A 17 -9.63 11.40 -4.78
C ASP A 17 -9.74 10.60 -3.46
N LEU A 18 -8.63 10.40 -2.74
CA LEU A 18 -8.65 9.72 -1.45
C LEU A 18 -9.15 10.63 -0.31
N GLN A 19 -9.02 11.95 -0.47
CA GLN A 19 -9.54 12.96 0.45
C GLN A 19 -11.06 13.10 0.31
N ASP A 20 -11.59 12.97 -0.90
CA ASP A 20 -13.03 12.98 -1.17
C ASP A 20 -13.52 11.60 -1.65
N PRO A 21 -14.14 10.79 -0.77
CA PRO A 21 -14.64 9.46 -1.11
C PRO A 21 -15.63 9.42 -2.27
N ASP A 22 -16.28 10.55 -2.58
CA ASP A 22 -17.25 10.65 -3.68
C ASP A 22 -16.56 10.81 -5.05
N GLU A 23 -15.28 11.21 -5.09
CA GLU A 23 -14.48 11.33 -6.32
C GLU A 23 -13.78 10.02 -6.69
N LEU A 24 -13.59 9.12 -5.73
CA LEU A 24 -12.89 7.85 -5.94
C LEU A 24 -13.77 6.79 -6.61
N THR A 25 -13.43 6.37 -7.83
CA THR A 25 -14.16 5.27 -8.46
C THR A 25 -13.85 3.93 -7.78
N VAL A 26 -14.77 2.96 -7.86
CA VAL A 26 -14.57 1.57 -7.38
C VAL A 26 -13.29 0.95 -7.95
N ARG A 27 -12.94 1.29 -9.20
CA ARG A 27 -11.72 0.79 -9.85
C ARG A 27 -10.46 1.38 -9.21
N GLU A 28 -10.47 2.66 -8.86
CA GLU A 28 -9.35 3.34 -8.19
C GLU A 28 -9.16 2.87 -6.76
N ALA A 29 -10.25 2.77 -5.99
CA ALA A 29 -10.23 2.15 -4.67
C ALA A 29 -9.64 0.73 -4.72
N GLY A 30 -10.03 -0.06 -5.73
CA GLY A 30 -9.48 -1.40 -5.98
C GLY A 30 -7.98 -1.40 -6.30
N LYS A 31 -7.49 -0.45 -7.09
CA LYS A 31 -6.05 -0.30 -7.40
C LYS A 31 -5.25 0.03 -6.15
N VAL A 32 -5.71 1.00 -5.35
CA VAL A 32 -5.07 1.38 -4.07
C VAL A 32 -5.00 0.17 -3.14
N GLY A 33 -6.12 -0.51 -2.90
CA GLY A 33 -6.16 -1.70 -2.06
C GLY A 33 -5.23 -2.81 -2.54
N GLY A 34 -5.19 -3.07 -3.85
CA GLY A 34 -4.29 -4.08 -4.43
C GLY A 34 -2.81 -3.75 -4.25
N GLN A 35 -2.41 -2.50 -4.45
CA GLN A 35 -1.03 -2.06 -4.24
C GLN A 35 -0.63 -2.11 -2.76
N MET A 36 -1.54 -1.76 -1.85
CA MET A 36 -1.30 -1.91 -0.41
C MET A 36 -0.98 -3.36 -0.04
N VAL A 37 -1.78 -4.34 -0.51
CA VAL A 37 -1.55 -5.77 -0.24
C VAL A 37 -0.21 -6.23 -0.81
N LYS A 38 0.11 -5.84 -2.04
CA LYS A 38 1.40 -6.16 -2.67
C LYS A 38 2.57 -5.69 -1.79
N LYS A 39 2.49 -4.46 -1.29
CA LYS A 39 3.53 -3.86 -0.44
C LYS A 39 3.65 -4.52 0.93
N LEU A 40 2.54 -4.95 1.52
CA LEU A 40 2.56 -5.73 2.77
C LEU A 40 3.27 -7.07 2.59
N ILE A 41 3.03 -7.76 1.47
CA ILE A 41 3.71 -9.01 1.14
C ILE A 41 5.22 -8.79 0.97
N GLU A 42 5.63 -7.72 0.27
CA GLU A 42 7.04 -7.36 0.08
C GLU A 42 7.73 -7.09 1.43
N LYS A 43 7.14 -6.26 2.28
CA LYS A 43 7.65 -5.99 3.65
C LYS A 43 7.74 -7.27 4.49
N GLY A 44 6.76 -8.16 4.38
CA GLY A 44 6.79 -9.45 5.06
C GLY A 44 7.95 -10.33 4.61
N LYS A 45 8.21 -10.40 3.29
CA LYS A 45 9.35 -11.15 2.73
C LYS A 45 10.69 -10.57 3.19
N GLU A 46 10.83 -9.25 3.18
CA GLU A 46 12.04 -8.56 3.64
C GLU A 46 12.30 -8.81 5.13
N ALA A 47 11.28 -8.67 5.97
CA ALA A 47 11.39 -8.94 7.40
C ALA A 47 11.81 -10.39 7.66
N MET A 48 11.21 -11.36 6.94
CA MET A 48 11.59 -12.77 7.05
C MET A 48 13.02 -13.02 6.57
N ALA A 49 13.49 -12.35 5.52
CA ALA A 49 14.86 -12.49 5.02
C ALA A 49 15.89 -11.90 6.01
N GLY A 50 15.63 -10.70 6.55
CA GLY A 50 16.50 -10.07 7.56
C GLY A 50 16.57 -10.83 8.88
N ASP A 51 15.47 -11.50 9.27
CA ASP A 51 15.44 -12.41 10.43
C ASP A 51 16.34 -13.64 10.26
N GLN A 52 16.54 -14.11 9.02
CA GLN A 52 17.43 -15.24 8.72
C GLN A 52 18.91 -14.82 8.70
N GLU A 53 19.21 -13.57 8.34
CA GLU A 53 20.56 -13.02 8.34
C GLU A 53 21.04 -12.69 9.76
N THR A 54 20.15 -12.15 10.61
CA THR A 54 20.47 -11.78 12.00
C THR A 54 20.66 -13.00 12.91
N ARG A 55 20.12 -14.18 12.55
CA ARG A 55 20.23 -15.44 13.32
C ARG A 55 21.39 -16.35 12.89
N ARG A 56 22.23 -15.94 11.93
CA ARG A 56 23.41 -16.69 11.48
C ARG A 56 24.69 -16.14 12.11
#